data_AF-A0A7J4QH17-F1
#
_entry.id   AF-A0A7J4QH17-F1
#
_cell.length_a   1.000
_cell.length_b   1.000
_cell.length_c   1.000
_cell.angle_alpha   90.00
_cell.angle_beta   90.00
_cell.angle_gamma   90.00
#
_symmetry.space_group_name_H-M   'P 1'
#
loop_
_entity.id
_entity.type
_entity.pdbx_description
1 polymer ?
#
loop_
_entity_poly.entity_id
_entity_poly.type
_entity_poly.pdbx_seq_one_letter_code
_entity_poly.pdbx_strand_id
1 'polypeptide(L)' 'MAKKELSEKRIDELSRQPIIKSSVSKSKDGKWILHKTTIVDIKPMSYLDKVLCGEQ' A
#
# COMPACT_ATOMS: atom_id res chain seq x y z
N MET A 1 -17.69 -9.49 -23.81
CA MET A 1 -16.31 -9.34 -23.28
C MET A 1 -16.08 -10.45 -22.26
N ALA A 2 -15.07 -11.30 -22.44
CA ALA A 2 -14.84 -12.44 -21.56
C ALA A 2 -14.38 -11.95 -20.17
N LYS A 3 -15.11 -12.31 -19.12
CA LYS A 3 -14.74 -12.09 -17.73
C LYS A 3 -13.59 -13.05 -17.42
N LYS A 4 -12.36 -12.58 -17.50
CA LYS A 4 -11.18 -13.38 -17.19
C LYS A 4 -11.04 -13.47 -15.67
N GLU A 5 -11.37 -14.61 -15.09
CA GLU A 5 -11.17 -14.85 -13.66
C GLU A 5 -9.66 -14.86 -13.36
N LEU A 6 -9.27 -14.16 -12.29
CA LEU A 6 -7.89 -14.09 -11.85
C LEU A 6 -7.52 -15.41 -11.16
N SER A 7 -6.30 -15.90 -11.39
CA SER A 7 -5.80 -17.09 -10.68
C SER A 7 -5.66 -16.80 -9.18
N GLU A 8 -5.78 -17.83 -8.34
CA GLU A 8 -5.66 -17.72 -6.88
C GLU A 8 -4.36 -17.04 -6.45
N LYS A 9 -3.23 -17.40 -7.07
CA LYS A 9 -1.93 -16.76 -6.84
C LYS A 9 -1.97 -15.25 -7.10
N ARG A 10 -2.66 -14.82 -8.16
CA ARG A 10 -2.78 -13.41 -8.53
C ARG A 10 -3.71 -12.65 -7.59
N ILE A 11 -4.74 -13.30 -7.04
CA ILE A 11 -5.62 -12.73 -6.00
C ILE A 11 -4.82 -12.51 -4.70
N ASP A 12 -4.00 -13.48 -4.30
CA ASP A 12 -3.11 -13.35 -3.13
C ASP A 12 -2.07 -12.23 -3.32
N GLU A 13 -1.45 -12.14 -4.50
CA GLU A 13 -0.54 -11.03 -4.85
C GLU A 13 -1.24 -9.66 -4.78
N LEU A 14 -2.46 -9.55 -5.30
CA LEU A 14 -3.25 -8.30 -5.25
C LEU A 14 -3.69 -7.96 -3.81
N SER A 15 -3.94 -8.97 -2.98
CA SER A 15 -4.29 -8.82 -1.57
C SER A 15 -3.11 -8.31 -0.72
N ARG A 16 -1.88 -8.48 -1.22
CA ARG A 16 -0.63 -7.97 -0.60
C ARG A 16 -0.25 -6.57 -1.05
N GLN A 17 -1.07 -5.91 -1.88
CA GLN A 17 -0.80 -4.53 -2.30
C GLN A 17 -0.87 -3.57 -1.11
N PRO A 18 0.00 -2.56 -1.06
CA PRO A 18 -0.13 -1.52 -0.07
C PRO A 18 -1.46 -0.79 -0.24
N ILE A 19 -2.12 -0.49 0.88
CA ILE A 19 -3.29 0.38 0.88
C ILE A 19 -2.77 1.80 0.67
N ILE A 20 -3.03 2.35 -0.52
CA ILE A 20 -2.66 3.72 -0.88
C ILE A 20 -3.86 4.63 -0.65
N LYS A 21 -3.73 5.60 0.25
CA LYS A 21 -4.71 6.67 0.45
C LYS A 21 -4.06 8.00 0.08
N SER A 22 -4.66 8.70 -0.87
CA SER A 22 -4.29 10.09 -1.20
C SER A 22 -5.40 11.03 -0.72
N SER A 23 -4.99 12.17 -0.15
CA SER A 23 -5.86 13.28 0.16
C SER A 23 -5.23 14.59 -0.30
N VAL A 24 -6.04 15.43 -0.95
CA VAL A 24 -5.64 16.77 -1.38
C VAL A 24 -6.45 17.77 -0.59
N SER A 25 -5.77 18.73 0.03
CA SER A 25 -6.42 19.83 0.76
C SER A 25 -5.71 21.14 0.48
N LYS A 26 -6.36 22.27 0.81
CA LYS A 26 -5.73 23.58 0.80
C LYS A 26 -5.22 23.89 2.21
N SER A 27 -4.14 24.65 2.31
CA SER A 27 -3.73 25.22 3.60
C SER A 27 -4.82 26.12 4.16
N LYS A 28 -4.83 26.32 5.48
CA LYS A 28 -5.82 27.18 6.13
C LYS A 28 -5.82 28.61 5.60
N ASP A 29 -4.66 29.12 5.20
CA ASP A 29 -4.47 30.43 4.59
C ASP A 29 -4.72 30.44 3.06
N GLY A 30 -5.05 29.30 2.46
CA GLY A 30 -5.33 29.15 1.03
C GLY A 30 -4.12 29.28 0.09
N LYS A 31 -2.92 29.53 0.63
CA LYS A 31 -1.71 29.79 -0.15
C LYS A 31 -1.06 28.53 -0.73
N TRP A 32 -1.37 27.35 -0.18
CA TRP A 32 -0.71 26.10 -0.53
C TRP A 32 -1.70 24.98 -0.80
N ILE A 33 -1.27 24.05 -1.64
CA ILE A 33 -1.93 22.74 -1.82
C ILE A 33 -1.13 21.71 -1.02
N LEU A 34 -1.81 21.03 -0.11
CA LEU A 34 -1.27 19.92 0.65
C LEU A 34 -1.75 18.63 -0.01
N HIS A 35 -0.83 17.95 -0.68
CA HIS A 35 -1.02 16.59 -1.18
C HIS A 35 -0.39 15.60 -0.19
N LYS A 36 -1.20 14.78 0.45
CA LYS A 36 -0.75 13.75 1.40
C LYS A 36 -1.02 12.37 0.81
N THR A 37 0.04 11.58 0.69
CA THR A 37 -0.04 10.16 0.34
C THR A 37 0.31 9.32 1.57
N THR A 38 -0.57 8.40 1.95
CA THR A 38 -0.31 7.39 2.97
C THR A 38 -0.23 6.03 2.27
N ILE A 39 0.91 5.36 2.40
CA ILE A 39 1.14 4.02 1.86
C ILE A 39 1.23 3.09 3.07
N VAL A 40 0.34 2.09 3.13
CA VAL A 40 0.34 1.10 4.21
C VAL A 40 0.62 -0.27 3.63
N ASP A 41 1.83 -0.77 3.86
CA ASP A 41 2.21 -2.14 3.57
C ASP A 41 1.87 -3.04 4.77
N ILE A 42 1.07 -4.08 4.53
CA ILE A 42 0.79 -5.12 5.53
C ILE A 42 1.65 -6.32 5.18
N LYS A 43 2.57 -6.69 6.08
CA LYS A 43 3.46 -7.84 5.94
C LYS A 43 3.34 -8.73 7.18
N PRO A 44 3.50 -10.07 7.04
CA PRO A 44 3.54 -10.96 8.20
C PRO A 44 4.75 -10.66 9.09
N MET A 45 4.66 -10.92 10.40
CA MET A 45 5.79 -10.72 11.33
C MET A 45 7.06 -11.48 10.90
N SER A 46 6.91 -12.65 10.30
CA SER A 46 8.04 -13.41 9.75
C SER A 46 8.82 -12.67 8.65
N TYR A 47 8.21 -11.70 7.97
CA TYR A 47 8.92 -10.81 7.05
C TYR A 47 9.81 -9.82 7.82
N LEU A 48 9.31 -9.27 8.94
CA LEU A 48 10.11 -8.40 9.82
C LEU A 48 11.36 -9.16 10.29
N ASP A 49 11.17 -10.37 10.83
CA ASP A 49 12.26 -11.20 11.36
C ASP A 49 13.33 -11.51 10.31
N LYS A 50 12.91 -11.89 9.09
CA LYS A 50 13.83 -12.37 8.04
C LYS A 50 14.45 -11.29 7.17
N VAL A 51 13.75 -10.18 6.96
CA VAL A 51 14.12 -9.19 5.93
C VAL A 51 14.55 -7.86 6.54
N LEU A 52 13.94 -7.46 7.66
CA LEU A 52 14.18 -6.13 8.25
C LEU A 52 15.04 -6.18 9.51
N CYS A 53 14.84 -7.18 10.37
CA CYS A 53 15.61 -7.37 11.59
C CYS A 53 16.88 -8.20 11.41
N GLY A 54 17.13 -8.72 10.20
CA GLY A 54 18.33 -9.46 9.78
C GLY A 54 19.14 -10.10 10.90
N GLU A 55 18.98 -11.41 11.13
CA GLU A 55 20.01 -12.17 11.84
C GLU A 55 21.33 -11.99 11.08
N GLN A 56 22.25 -11.20 11.65
CA GLN A 56 23.67 -11.16 11.30
C GLN A 56 24.36 -12.40 11.86
#